data_AF-A0A0F9FZ60-F1
#
_entry.id   AF-A0A0F9FZ60-F1
#
_cell.length_a   1.000
_cell.length_b   1.000
_cell.length_c   1.000
_cell.angle_alpha   90.00
_cell.angle_beta   90.00
_cell.angle_gamma   90.00
#
_symmetry.space_group_name_H-M   'P 1'
#
loop_
_entity.id
_entity.type
_entity.pdbx_description
1 polymer ?
#
loop_
_entity_poly.entity_id
_entity_poly.type
_entity_poly.pdbx_seq_one_letter_code
_entity_poly.pdbx_strand_id
1 'polypeptide(L)'
;MTNIAQSGWQEATISDGDTSVDIDLGALFTRIVVLVPSLTGAYVTVSVSRDNSTFFTLEQVSNGDELDSVVNDSRAQIVDIGGMQYIRLTANAAQSGSDANCLVKGVR
;
A
#
# COMPACT_ATOMS: atom_id res chain seq x y z
N MET A 1 -24.27 3.61 10.98
CA MET A 1 -24.10 3.31 9.55
C MET A 1 -23.13 2.15 9.47
N THR A 2 -23.58 0.98 9.02
CA THR A 2 -22.72 -0.21 8.97
C THR A 2 -21.81 -0.06 7.76
N ASN A 3 -20.54 0.24 7.98
CA ASN A 3 -19.53 0.28 6.93
C ASN A 3 -19.41 -1.14 6.38
N ILE A 4 -19.93 -1.38 5.19
CA ILE A 4 -19.83 -2.69 4.53
C ILE A 4 -18.39 -2.77 4.08
N ALA A 5 -17.64 -3.70 4.66
CA ALA A 5 -16.28 -4.04 4.23
C ALA A 5 -16.25 -4.14 2.69
N GLN A 6 -15.57 -3.21 2.02
CA GLN A 6 -15.40 -3.29 0.58
C GLN A 6 -14.38 -4.40 0.30
N SER A 7 -14.87 -5.60 0.00
CA SER A 7 -14.04 -6.75 -0.41
C SER A 7 -13.45 -6.61 -1.83
N GLY A 8 -13.55 -5.42 -2.42
CA GLY A 8 -13.09 -5.08 -3.75
C GLY A 8 -11.65 -4.56 -3.78
N TRP A 9 -11.15 -4.35 -5.00
CA TRP A 9 -9.94 -3.57 -5.21
C TRP A 9 -10.21 -2.11 -4.87
N GLN A 10 -9.31 -1.53 -4.09
CA GLN A 10 -9.23 -0.10 -3.82
C GLN A 10 -8.20 0.51 -4.75
N GLU A 11 -8.62 1.52 -5.50
CA GLU A 11 -7.71 2.30 -6.34
C GLU A 11 -7.16 3.48 -5.54
N ALA A 12 -5.86 3.70 -5.67
CA ALA A 12 -5.15 4.76 -4.98
C ALA A 12 -4.10 5.37 -5.90
N THR A 13 -4.25 6.66 -6.16
CA THR A 13 -3.37 7.39 -7.07
C THR A 13 -2.33 8.17 -6.27
N ILE A 14 -1.05 7.94 -6.55
CA ILE A 14 0.03 8.86 -6.18
C ILE A 14 0.15 9.86 -7.32
N SER A 15 -0.28 11.10 -7.11
CA SER A 15 -0.30 12.15 -8.14
C SER A 15 1.11 12.60 -8.54
N ASP A 16 1.23 13.24 -9.70
CA ASP A 16 2.46 13.96 -10.09
C ASP A 16 2.87 14.97 -9.00
N GLY A 17 4.13 14.91 -8.56
CA GLY A 17 4.66 15.74 -7.47
C GLY A 17 4.40 15.23 -6.05
N ASP A 18 3.51 14.24 -5.86
CA ASP A 18 3.25 13.62 -4.55
C ASP A 18 4.18 12.43 -4.28
N THR A 19 4.32 12.09 -3.00
CA THR A 19 5.08 10.91 -2.55
C THR A 19 4.23 9.87 -1.84
N SER A 20 2.96 10.14 -1.52
CA SER A 20 2.15 9.18 -0.77
C SER A 20 0.66 9.27 -1.03
N VAL A 21 -0.04 8.15 -0.82
CA VAL A 21 -1.50 8.06 -0.84
C VAL A 21 -2.00 7.16 0.29
N ASP A 22 -3.12 7.56 0.90
CA ASP A 22 -3.80 6.82 1.96
C ASP A 22 -5.02 6.08 1.42
N ILE A 23 -5.27 4.88 1.95
CA ILE A 23 -6.26 3.93 1.45
C ILE A 23 -7.03 3.37 2.65
N ASP A 24 -8.36 3.44 2.59
CA ASP A 24 -9.26 2.77 3.54
C ASP A 24 -9.79 1.47 2.93
N LEU A 25 -9.47 0.33 3.54
CA LEU A 25 -9.99 -0.97 3.10
C LEU A 25 -11.45 -1.23 3.54
N GLY A 26 -12.01 -0.37 4.39
CA GLY A 26 -13.36 -0.47 4.96
C GLY A 26 -13.53 -1.56 6.01
N ALA A 27 -12.49 -2.35 6.30
CA ALA A 27 -12.46 -3.37 7.35
C ALA A 27 -11.01 -3.76 7.71
N LEU A 28 -10.88 -4.50 8.81
CA LEU A 28 -9.60 -5.07 9.24
C LEU A 28 -9.27 -6.32 8.40
N PHE A 29 -8.05 -6.37 7.88
CA PHE A 29 -7.51 -7.52 7.15
C PHE A 29 -6.18 -7.94 7.74
N THR A 30 -5.86 -9.24 7.65
CA THR A 30 -4.56 -9.79 8.05
C THR A 30 -3.54 -9.66 6.93
N ARG A 31 -3.99 -9.68 5.67
CA ARG A 31 -3.19 -9.61 4.46
C ARG A 31 -3.78 -8.64 3.46
N ILE A 32 -2.93 -8.07 2.62
CA ILE A 32 -3.33 -7.33 1.42
C ILE A 32 -2.60 -7.86 0.20
N VAL A 33 -3.19 -7.67 -0.97
CA VAL A 33 -2.47 -7.68 -2.24
C VAL A 33 -2.30 -6.23 -2.70
N VAL A 34 -1.06 -5.83 -2.97
CA VAL A 34 -0.72 -4.52 -3.53
C VAL A 34 -0.23 -4.73 -4.96
N LEU A 35 -0.79 -3.96 -5.89
CA LEU A 35 -0.33 -3.83 -7.27
C LEU A 35 0.14 -2.40 -7.45
N VAL A 36 1.44 -2.22 -7.68
CA VAL A 36 2.04 -0.92 -8.00
C VAL A 36 2.36 -0.92 -9.50
N PRO A 37 1.93 0.09 -10.27
CA PRO A 37 2.30 0.22 -11.67
C PRO A 37 3.81 0.50 -11.80
N SER A 38 4.33 0.53 -13.02
CA SER A 38 5.72 0.92 -13.25
C SER A 38 5.96 2.33 -12.69
N LEU A 39 6.82 2.45 -11.66
CA LEU A 39 7.30 3.74 -11.17
C LEU A 39 8.66 4.04 -11.81
N THR A 40 8.86 5.28 -12.26
CA THR A 40 10.12 5.67 -12.91
C THR A 40 11.19 5.93 -11.84
N GLY A 41 12.09 4.96 -11.62
CA GLY A 41 13.22 5.11 -10.69
C GLY A 41 12.82 5.20 -9.21
N ALA A 42 11.63 4.71 -8.86
CA ALA A 42 11.09 4.76 -7.51
C ALA A 42 10.55 3.38 -7.07
N TYR A 43 10.41 3.21 -5.75
CA TYR A 43 9.74 2.08 -5.12
C TYR A 43 8.73 2.59 -4.08
N VAL A 44 7.75 1.75 -3.74
CA VAL A 44 6.73 2.05 -2.72
C VAL A 44 7.04 1.30 -1.45
N THR A 45 6.97 1.98 -0.31
CA THR A 45 6.86 1.35 1.01
C THR A 45 5.40 1.32 1.45
N VAL A 46 5.06 0.30 2.24
CA VAL A 46 3.73 0.13 2.81
C VAL A 46 3.79 0.44 4.30
N SER A 47 2.99 1.40 4.74
CA SER A 47 2.73 1.65 6.15
C SER A 47 1.26 1.34 6.45
N VAL A 48 0.98 0.93 7.67
CA VAL A 48 -0.36 0.47 8.08
C VAL A 48 -0.86 1.21 9.31
N SER A 49 -2.16 1.41 9.38
CA SER A 49 -2.82 1.99 10.54
C SER A 49 -4.14 1.29 10.83
N ARG A 50 -4.53 1.27 12.11
CA ARG A 50 -5.82 0.73 12.54
C ARG A 50 -6.93 1.77 12.54
N ASP A 51 -6.58 3.05 12.68
CA ASP A 51 -7.51 4.15 12.94
C ASP A 51 -7.27 5.39 12.07
N ASN A 52 -6.32 5.32 11.13
CA ASN A 52 -5.89 6.41 10.27
C ASN A 52 -5.20 7.58 11.00
N SER A 53 -4.81 7.40 12.27
CA SER A 53 -4.14 8.45 13.06
C SER A 53 -2.61 8.32 13.00
N THR A 54 -2.11 7.10 13.22
CA THR A 54 -0.68 6.78 13.26
C THR A 54 -0.40 5.63 12.32
N PHE A 55 0.56 5.83 11.41
CA PHE A 55 1.00 4.82 10.45
C PHE A 55 2.32 4.18 10.90
N PHE A 56 2.36 2.86 10.89
CA PHE A 56 3.53 2.05 11.19
C PHE A 56 4.09 1.52 9.87
N THR A 57 5.31 1.90 9.53
CA THR A 57 6.01 1.29 8.39
C THR A 57 6.30 -0.16 8.71
N LEU A 58 5.92 -1.05 7.81
CA LEU A 58 6.32 -2.45 7.90
C LEU A 58 7.83 -2.48 7.57
N GLU A 59 8.68 -2.72 8.57
CA GLU A 59 10.13 -2.58 8.44
C GLU A 59 10.70 -3.45 7.32
N GLN A 60 11.64 -2.88 6.57
CA GLN A 60 12.43 -3.57 5.56
C GLN A 60 13.46 -4.47 6.27
N VAL A 61 13.21 -5.78 6.37
CA VAL A 61 14.13 -6.68 7.09
C VAL A 61 15.31 -7.01 6.19
N SER A 62 16.46 -6.45 6.54
CA SER A 62 17.73 -6.54 5.79
C SER A 62 18.42 -7.90 5.84
N ASN A 63 17.80 -8.98 6.35
CA ASN A 63 18.43 -10.30 6.45
C ASN A 63 17.43 -11.47 6.56
N GLY A 64 16.69 -11.74 5.49
CA GLY A 64 16.14 -13.07 5.22
C GLY A 64 15.15 -13.59 6.26
N ASP A 65 13.97 -12.98 6.32
CA ASP A 65 12.67 -13.66 6.30
C ASP A 65 11.58 -12.57 6.37
N GLU A 66 10.63 -12.68 5.44
CA GLU A 66 9.42 -11.86 5.19
C GLU A 66 9.32 -10.49 5.87
N LEU A 67 9.54 -9.42 5.10
CA LEU A 67 8.81 -8.13 5.14
C LEU A 67 9.34 -7.12 4.09
N ASP A 68 9.93 -7.58 2.98
CA ASP A 68 10.44 -6.69 1.94
C ASP A 68 9.42 -6.58 0.81
N SER A 69 8.72 -5.45 0.71
CA SER A 69 7.86 -5.15 -0.42
C SER A 69 8.33 -3.92 -1.16
N VAL A 70 9.60 -3.89 -1.56
CA VAL A 70 9.97 -3.11 -2.74
C VAL A 70 9.21 -3.74 -3.91
N VAL A 71 8.00 -3.24 -4.18
CA VAL A 71 7.20 -3.66 -5.34
C VAL A 71 7.85 -3.02 -6.57
N ASN A 72 8.88 -3.70 -7.09
CA ASN A 72 9.48 -3.35 -8.37
C ASN A 72 8.51 -3.76 -9.49
N ASP A 73 8.03 -2.75 -10.22
CA ASP A 73 7.40 -2.80 -11.53
C ASP A 73 6.37 -3.92 -11.80
N SER A 74 5.11 -3.54 -12.01
CA SER A 74 4.08 -4.38 -12.65
C SER A 74 3.85 -5.75 -12.00
N ARG A 75 4.04 -5.84 -10.67
CA ARG A 75 3.87 -7.07 -9.90
C ARG A 75 2.87 -6.89 -8.77
N ALA A 76 2.07 -7.93 -8.57
CA ALA A 76 1.25 -8.08 -7.38
C ALA A 76 2.10 -8.66 -6.24
N GLN A 77 2.06 -8.04 -5.07
CA GLN A 77 2.71 -8.53 -3.87
C GLN A 77 1.70 -8.74 -2.75
N ILE A 78 1.82 -9.86 -2.03
CA ILE A 78 1.05 -10.11 -0.82
C ILE A 78 1.85 -9.57 0.36
N VAL A 79 1.20 -8.78 1.21
CA VAL A 79 1.80 -8.17 2.39
C VAL A 79 0.98 -8.54 3.61
N ASP A 80 1.62 -9.12 4.63
CA ASP A 80 1.02 -9.32 5.94
C ASP A 80 0.95 -7.98 6.68
N ILE A 81 -0.27 -7.58 7.07
CA ILE A 81 -0.55 -6.29 7.71
C ILE A 81 -1.07 -6.44 9.14
N GLY A 82 -1.23 -7.68 9.65
CA GLY A 82 -1.44 -7.92 11.07
C GLY A 82 -2.78 -7.45 11.64
N GLY A 83 -3.84 -7.36 10.84
CA GLY A 83 -5.17 -6.95 11.31
C GLY A 83 -5.41 -5.45 11.25
N MET A 84 -4.91 -4.78 10.21
CA MET A 84 -5.02 -3.33 10.00
C MET A 84 -6.06 -3.02 8.91
N GLN A 85 -6.48 -1.76 8.81
CA GLN A 85 -7.51 -1.30 7.87
C GLN A 85 -7.00 -0.23 6.91
N TYR A 86 -6.18 0.69 7.39
CA TYR A 86 -5.71 1.82 6.61
C TYR A 86 -4.30 1.55 6.12
N ILE A 87 -4.06 1.79 4.84
CA ILE A 87 -2.79 1.55 4.17
C ILE A 87 -2.29 2.87 3.63
N ARG A 88 -1.01 3.17 3.85
CA ARG A 88 -0.30 4.27 3.20
C ARG A 88 0.75 3.68 2.27
N LEU A 89 0.66 4.03 1.00
CA LEU A 89 1.70 3.76 0.02
C LEU A 89 2.58 4.99 -0.05
N THR A 90 3.89 4.85 0.16
CA THR A 90 4.85 5.96 0.06
C THR A 90 5.91 5.64 -0.99
N ALA A 91 5.95 6.40 -2.08
CA ALA A 91 7.03 6.38 -3.04
C ALA A 91 8.29 7.04 -2.42
N ASN A 92 9.47 6.43 -2.63
CA ASN A 92 10.74 6.98 -2.16
C ASN A 92 11.17 8.26 -2.89
N ALA A 93 10.52 8.59 -4.00
CA ALA A 93 10.69 9.83 -4.76
C ALA A 93 9.34 10.29 -5.33
N ALA A 94 9.21 11.59 -5.55
CA ALA A 94 8.02 12.16 -6.20
C ALA A 94 7.87 11.59 -7.62
N GLN A 95 6.65 11.26 -8.00
CA GLN A 95 6.39 10.90 -9.40
C GLN A 95 6.61 12.14 -10.27
N SER A 96 7.18 11.93 -11.46
CA SER A 96 7.47 13.00 -12.42
C SER A 96 6.88 12.64 -13.77
N GLY A 97 5.91 13.43 -14.23
CA GLY A 97 5.37 13.38 -15.59
C GLY A 97 4.11 12.52 -15.75
N SER A 98 3.69 11.76 -14.74
CA SER A 98 2.40 11.05 -14.73
C SER A 98 2.04 10.54 -13.34
N ASP A 99 0.73 10.46 -13.09
CA ASP A 99 0.17 9.79 -11.92
C ASP A 99 0.48 8.29 -11.90
N ALA A 100 0.60 7.71 -10.70
CA ALA A 100 0.75 6.28 -10.49
C ALA A 100 -0.48 5.68 -9.81
N ASN A 101 -1.26 4.89 -10.55
CA ASN A 101 -2.46 4.23 -10.07
C ASN A 101 -2.15 2.86 -9.45
N CYS A 102 -2.08 2.83 -8.13
CA CYS A 102 -1.93 1.61 -7.34
C CYS A 102 -3.29 0.95 -7.09
N LEU A 103 -3.29 -0.38 -6.96
CA LEU A 103 -4.46 -1.16 -6.57
C LEU A 103 -4.14 -1.95 -5.30
N VAL A 104 -5.00 -1.84 -4.29
CA VAL A 104 -4.86 -2.57 -3.03
C VAL A 104 -6.13 -3.34 -2.73
N LYS A 105 -5.99 -4.60 -2.32
CA LYS A 105 -7.13 -5.43 -1.92
C LYS A 105 -6.84 -6.15 -0.61
N GLY A 106 -7.77 -6.05 0.34
CA GLY A 106 -7.75 -6.89 1.54
C GLY A 106 -8.03 -8.36 1.22
N VAL A 107 -7.25 -9.26 1.81
CA VAL A 107 -7.39 -10.72 1.65
C VAL A 107 -7.67 -11.35 3.01
N ARG A 108 -8.56 -12.35 3.03
CA ARG A 108 -8.89 -13.16 4.21
C ARG A 108 -8.19 -14.51 4.12
#